data_AF-A0A948CR24-F1
#
_entry.id   AF-A0A948CR24-F1
#
_cell.length_a   1.000
_cell.length_b   1.000
_cell.length_c   1.000
_cell.angle_alpha   90.00
_cell.angle_beta   90.00
_cell.angle_gamma   90.00
#
_symmetry.space_group_name_H-M   'P 1'
#
loop_
_entity.id
_entity.type
_entity.pdbx_description
1 polymer ?
#
loop_
_entity_poly.entity_id
_entity_poly.type
_entity_poly.pdbx_seq_one_letter_code
_entity_poly.pdbx_strand_id
1 'polypeptide(L)'
;MLINRITRPEEQLTQVVFILDYVQLFFGSDIFTFYNDPIITEGRNSKHRDTPGFCDKLVSFIGLFITEMSVAENGSLTLFLDNKFSIFVPTENLNTEGPEAWQFSEAKGQIWVQANV
;
A
#
# COMPACT_ATOMS: atom_id res chain seq x y z
N MET A 1 12.78 2.84 15.85
CA MET A 1 11.45 3.23 16.36
C MET A 1 10.53 2.04 16.08
N LEU A 2 9.88 1.45 17.09
CA LEU A 2 9.22 0.14 16.95
C LEU A 2 7.90 0.22 16.16
N ILE A 3 7.94 -0.06 14.86
CA ILE A 3 6.77 -0.19 13.96
C ILE A 3 6.18 -1.61 14.09
N ASN A 4 6.06 -2.14 15.31
CA ASN A 4 5.57 -3.50 15.59
C ASN A 4 4.04 -3.56 15.84
N ARG A 5 3.27 -2.56 15.40
CA ARG A 5 1.87 -2.41 15.82
C ARG A 5 0.85 -2.19 14.72
N ILE A 6 1.22 -2.28 13.46
CA ILE A 6 0.21 -2.27 12.40
C ILE A 6 -0.36 -3.67 12.29
N THR A 7 -1.65 -3.82 12.56
CA THR A 7 -2.36 -5.07 12.35
C THR A 7 -2.76 -5.18 10.88
N ARG A 8 -2.63 -6.37 10.31
CA ARG A 8 -3.14 -6.64 8.97
C ARG A 8 -4.67 -6.61 8.96
N PRO A 9 -5.33 -6.00 7.95
CA PRO A 9 -6.77 -6.13 7.77
C PRO A 9 -7.21 -7.59 7.69
N GLU A 10 -8.32 -7.92 8.33
CA GLU A 10 -8.91 -9.27 8.29
C GLU A 10 -9.80 -9.51 7.06
N GLU A 11 -10.24 -8.43 6.41
CA GLU A 11 -11.12 -8.47 5.24
C GLU A 11 -10.33 -8.47 3.92
N GLN A 12 -11.03 -8.83 2.83
CA GLN A 12 -10.50 -8.75 1.47
C GLN A 12 -10.53 -7.30 0.95
N LEU A 13 -9.71 -6.99 -0.06
CA LEU A 13 -9.76 -5.71 -0.77
C LEU A 13 -11.13 -5.57 -1.45
N THR A 14 -11.89 -4.54 -1.10
CA THR A 14 -13.23 -4.29 -1.67
C THR A 14 -13.23 -3.13 -2.66
N GLN A 15 -12.30 -2.18 -2.50
CA GLN A 15 -12.27 -0.97 -3.32
C GLN A 15 -10.84 -0.47 -3.52
N VAL A 16 -10.58 0.04 -4.73
CA VAL A 16 -9.39 0.80 -5.08
C VAL A 16 -9.85 2.19 -5.52
N VAL A 17 -9.29 3.24 -4.94
CA VAL A 17 -9.60 4.63 -5.30
C VAL A 17 -8.33 5.30 -5.80
N PHE A 18 -8.42 5.88 -6.99
CA PHE A 18 -7.35 6.68 -7.59
C PHE A 18 -7.70 8.16 -7.40
N ILE A 19 -6.87 8.85 -6.64
CA ILE A 19 -6.92 10.30 -6.48
C ILE A 19 -5.70 10.85 -7.22
N LEU A 20 -5.77 12.12 -7.64
CA LEU A 20 -4.79 12.78 -8.50
C LEU A 20 -3.34 12.41 -8.15
N ASP A 21 -3.00 12.50 -6.88
CA ASP A 21 -1.67 12.36 -6.30
C ASP A 21 -1.51 11.09 -5.46
N TYR A 22 -2.57 10.47 -4.93
CA TYR A 22 -2.48 9.27 -4.10
C TYR A 22 -3.45 8.15 -4.49
N VAL A 23 -3.19 6.94 -3.98
CA VAL A 23 -4.07 5.76 -4.15
C VAL A 23 -4.56 5.28 -2.80
N GLN A 24 -5.81 4.83 -2.73
CA GLN A 24 -6.36 4.18 -1.53
C GLN A 24 -6.82 2.75 -1.82
N LEU A 25 -6.56 1.87 -0.85
CA LEU A 25 -7.04 0.50 -0.82
C LEU A 25 -7.93 0.30 0.41
N PHE A 26 -9.14 -0.21 0.20
CA PHE A 26 -10.12 -0.43 1.26
C PHE A 26 -10.28 -1.93 1.54
N PHE A 27 -10.04 -2.34 2.78
CA PHE A 27 -10.24 -3.69 3.29
C PHE A 27 -11.36 -3.65 4.32
N GLY A 28 -12.60 -3.62 3.84
CA GLY A 28 -13.77 -3.37 4.68
C GLY A 28 -13.75 -1.94 5.23
N SER A 29 -13.47 -1.80 6.53
CA SER A 29 -13.33 -0.50 7.20
C SER A 29 -11.88 -0.06 7.41
N ASP A 30 -10.90 -0.92 7.12
CA ASP A 30 -9.49 -0.59 7.15
C ASP A 30 -9.06 0.04 5.82
N ILE A 31 -8.20 1.07 5.87
CA ILE A 31 -7.80 1.84 4.67
C ILE A 31 -6.28 2.01 4.64
N PHE A 32 -5.66 1.61 3.53
CA PHE A 32 -4.33 2.08 3.18
C PHE A 32 -4.41 3.28 2.24
N THR A 33 -3.63 4.31 2.51
CA THR A 33 -3.42 5.46 1.62
C THR A 33 -1.95 5.53 1.24
N PHE A 34 -1.64 5.53 -0.05
CA PHE A 34 -0.27 5.60 -0.58
C PHE A 34 -0.07 6.96 -1.26
N TYR A 35 0.73 7.80 -0.64
CA TYR A 35 1.11 9.11 -1.17
C TYR A 35 2.32 8.97 -2.10
N ASN A 36 3.23 8.05 -1.79
CA ASN A 36 4.29 7.66 -2.71
C ASN A 36 3.78 6.63 -3.72
N ASP A 37 4.32 6.69 -4.94
CA ASP A 37 3.96 5.76 -6.00
C ASP A 37 4.29 4.32 -5.61
N PRO A 38 3.27 3.46 -5.46
CA PRO A 38 3.52 2.08 -5.10
C PRO A 38 4.01 1.29 -6.32
N ILE A 39 4.82 0.28 -6.07
CA ILE A 39 5.35 -0.64 -7.07
C ILE A 39 4.66 -1.99 -6.86
N ILE A 40 4.00 -2.47 -7.91
CA ILE A 40 3.35 -3.78 -7.88
C ILE A 40 4.32 -4.82 -8.41
N THR A 41 4.52 -5.92 -7.70
CA THR A 41 5.35 -7.03 -8.15
C THR A 41 4.55 -8.32 -8.27
N GLU A 42 4.80 -9.07 -9.35
CA GLU A 42 4.32 -10.43 -9.60
C GLU A 42 5.50 -11.29 -10.07
N GLY A 43 6.09 -12.05 -9.14
CA GLY A 43 7.33 -12.80 -9.41
C GLY A 43 8.49 -11.87 -9.77
N ARG A 44 8.89 -11.86 -11.06
CA ARG A 44 9.97 -11.00 -11.59
C ARG A 44 9.48 -9.74 -12.29
N ASN A 45 8.17 -9.61 -12.49
CA ASN A 45 7.59 -8.47 -13.19
C ASN A 45 7.24 -7.39 -12.16
N SER A 46 7.69 -6.17 -12.39
CA SER A 46 7.25 -4.99 -11.65
C SER A 46 6.43 -4.05 -12.53
N LYS A 47 5.48 -3.35 -11.93
CA LYS A 47 4.70 -2.27 -12.55
C LYS A 47 4.76 -1.04 -11.66
N HIS A 48 5.10 0.08 -12.28
CA HIS A 48 5.11 1.41 -11.66
C HIS A 48 3.84 2.17 -12.08
N ARG A 49 3.46 3.19 -11.31
CA ARG A 49 2.22 3.96 -11.55
C ARG A 49 2.12 4.55 -12.96
N ASP A 50 3.24 4.98 -13.52
CA ASP A 50 3.37 5.56 -14.86
C ASP A 50 3.36 4.52 -16.00
N THR A 51 3.30 3.23 -15.68
CA THR A 51 3.31 2.16 -16.68
C THR A 51 1.91 1.70 -17.06
N PRO A 52 1.64 1.42 -18.36
CA PRO A 52 0.38 0.85 -18.79
C PRO A 52 0.00 -0.45 -18.06
N GLY A 53 -1.27 -0.53 -17.67
CA GLY A 53 -1.84 -1.66 -16.93
C GLY A 53 -1.53 -1.68 -15.44
N PHE A 54 -0.92 -0.62 -14.88
CA PHE A 54 -0.77 -0.49 -13.43
C PHE A 54 -2.13 -0.44 -12.71
N CYS A 55 -3.03 0.46 -13.15
CA CYS A 55 -4.36 0.58 -12.54
C CYS A 55 -5.16 -0.71 -12.69
N ASP A 56 -5.15 -1.32 -13.88
CA ASP A 56 -5.81 -2.61 -14.13
C ASP A 56 -5.29 -3.69 -13.17
N LYS A 57 -3.98 -3.70 -12.92
CA LYS A 57 -3.37 -4.66 -11.99
C LYS A 57 -3.80 -4.41 -10.54
N LEU A 58 -3.85 -3.16 -10.06
CA LEU A 58 -4.37 -2.86 -8.71
C LEU A 58 -5.83 -3.28 -8.58
N VAL A 59 -6.67 -2.96 -9.57
CA VAL A 59 -8.09 -3.34 -9.56
C VAL A 59 -8.26 -4.87 -9.58
N SER A 60 -7.36 -5.59 -10.25
CA SER A 60 -7.37 -7.07 -10.26
C SER A 60 -7.14 -7.71 -8.88
N PHE A 61 -6.69 -6.92 -7.88
CA PHE A 61 -6.53 -7.39 -6.51
C PHE A 61 -7.82 -7.35 -5.68
N ILE A 62 -8.91 -6.78 -6.21
CA ILE A 62 -10.20 -6.81 -5.51
C ILE A 62 -10.62 -8.26 -5.27
N GLY A 63 -11.04 -8.56 -4.05
CA GLY A 63 -11.34 -9.90 -3.57
C GLY A 63 -10.15 -10.67 -3.00
N LEU A 64 -8.94 -10.11 -3.02
CA LEU A 64 -7.77 -10.73 -2.40
C LEU A 64 -7.58 -10.26 -0.96
N PHE A 65 -7.06 -11.15 -0.12
CA PHE A 65 -6.62 -10.83 1.24
C PHE A 65 -5.14 -10.44 1.23
N ILE A 66 -4.77 -9.52 2.11
CA ILE A 66 -3.37 -9.40 2.50
C ILE A 66 -3.01 -10.69 3.25
N THR A 67 -1.91 -11.34 2.91
CA THR A 67 -1.42 -12.53 3.62
C THR A 67 -0.33 -12.16 4.62
N GLU A 68 0.48 -11.16 4.29
CA GLU A 68 1.59 -10.67 5.09
C GLU A 68 1.79 -9.17 4.88
N MET A 69 2.31 -8.50 5.91
CA MET A 69 2.75 -7.11 5.84
C MET A 69 4.13 -6.98 6.44
N SER A 70 4.97 -6.16 5.82
CA SER A 70 6.30 -5.84 6.34
C SER A 70 6.54 -4.34 6.24
N VAL A 71 7.05 -3.75 7.32
CA VAL A 71 7.56 -2.38 7.33
C VAL A 71 9.05 -2.46 7.61
N ALA A 72 9.87 -2.00 6.66
CA ALA A 72 11.32 -2.01 6.81
C ALA A 72 11.80 -0.90 7.76
N GLU A 73 13.06 -0.95 8.19
CA GLU A 73 13.64 0.03 9.11
C GLU A 73 13.63 1.46 8.55
N ASN A 74 13.71 1.61 7.22
CA ASN A 74 13.58 2.89 6.53
C ASN A 74 12.14 3.37 6.39
N GLY A 75 11.16 2.63 6.92
CA GLY A 75 9.73 2.93 6.88
C GLY A 75 9.00 2.49 5.62
N SER A 76 9.69 1.89 4.64
CA SER A 76 9.02 1.39 3.43
C SER A 76 8.06 0.24 3.77
N LEU A 77 6.91 0.21 3.08
CA LEU A 77 5.84 -0.76 3.32
C LEU A 77 5.82 -1.80 2.21
N THR A 78 5.65 -3.06 2.57
CA THR A 78 5.33 -4.14 1.63
C THR A 78 4.06 -4.86 2.09
N LEU A 79 3.05 -4.90 1.22
CA LEU A 79 1.85 -5.72 1.40
C LEU A 79 1.95 -6.93 0.48
N PHE A 80 1.77 -8.14 1.01
CA PHE A 80 1.70 -9.37 0.21
C PHE A 80 0.23 -9.79 0.07
N LEU A 81 -0.20 -10.11 -1.15
CA LEU A 81 -1.57 -10.54 -1.46
C LEU A 81 -1.57 -11.90 -2.18
N ASP A 82 -2.43 -12.81 -1.71
CA ASP A 82 -2.58 -14.20 -2.22
C ASP A 82 -1.25 -14.97 -2.39
N ASN A 83 -0.21 -14.60 -1.62
CA ASN A 83 1.16 -15.15 -1.72
C ASN A 83 1.80 -15.09 -3.12
N LYS A 84 1.28 -14.25 -4.03
CA LYS A 84 1.77 -14.11 -5.41
C LYS A 84 2.13 -12.68 -5.77
N PHE A 85 1.41 -11.74 -5.18
CA PHE A 85 1.54 -10.32 -5.48
C PHE A 85 2.14 -9.60 -4.28
N SER A 86 2.92 -8.57 -4.56
CA SER A 86 3.26 -7.59 -3.54
C SER A 86 3.03 -6.17 -4.03
N ILE A 87 2.68 -5.30 -3.09
CA ILE A 87 2.62 -3.85 -3.27
C ILE A 87 3.69 -3.26 -2.36
N PHE A 88 4.70 -2.65 -2.96
CA PHE A 88 5.79 -1.99 -2.25
C PHE A 88 5.60 -0.47 -2.31
N VAL A 89 5.67 0.20 -1.17
CA VAL A 89 5.59 1.66 -1.07
C VAL A 89 6.91 2.18 -0.51
N PRO A 90 7.75 2.85 -1.31
CA PRO A 90 8.99 3.43 -0.82
C PRO A 90 8.72 4.62 0.09
N THR A 91 9.63 4.89 1.02
CA THR A 91 9.67 6.13 1.83
C THR A 91 10.56 7.21 1.24
N GLU A 92 11.46 6.84 0.34
CA GLU A 92 12.23 7.78 -0.46
C GLU A 92 11.61 7.79 -1.86
N ASN A 93 10.92 8.87 -2.20
CA ASN A 93 10.52 9.11 -3.58
C ASN A 93 10.84 10.55 -3.95
N LEU A 94 11.71 10.70 -4.95
CA LEU A 94 12.20 12.00 -5.43
C LEU A 94 11.13 12.81 -6.19
N ASN A 95 10.00 12.17 -6.53
CA ASN A 95 9.00 12.73 -7.44
C ASN A 95 7.63 12.99 -6.79
N THR A 96 7.46 12.74 -5.49
CA THR A 96 6.19 12.99 -4.79
C THR A 96 6.30 14.20 -3.87
N GLU A 97 5.42 15.17 -4.10
CA GLU A 97 5.27 16.36 -3.27
C GLU A 97 4.47 15.99 -2.02
N GLY A 98 5.13 15.61 -0.93
CA GLY A 98 4.43 15.30 0.32
C GLY A 98 5.36 15.06 1.51
N PRO A 99 4.95 15.39 2.74
CA PRO A 99 5.66 14.97 3.94
C PRO A 99 5.44 13.49 4.27
N GLU A 100 4.36 12.87 3.81
CA GLU A 100 4.01 11.47 4.08
C GLU A 100 4.31 10.52 2.91
N ALA A 101 4.72 9.30 3.23
CA ALA A 101 4.88 8.20 2.27
C ALA A 101 3.61 7.35 2.15
N TRP A 102 3.01 6.98 3.29
CA TRP A 102 1.77 6.21 3.36
C TRP A 102 1.09 6.37 4.72
N GLN A 103 -0.19 6.02 4.77
CA GLN A 103 -1.00 5.98 5.97
C GLN A 103 -1.81 4.67 6.00
N PHE A 104 -2.03 4.14 7.21
CA PHE A 104 -2.98 3.08 7.49
C PHE A 104 -3.99 3.54 8.54
N SER A 105 -5.28 3.34 8.28
CA SER A 105 -6.37 3.63 9.21
C SER A 105 -7.11 2.34 9.52
N GLU A 106 -7.14 1.94 10.79
CA GLU A 106 -7.94 0.80 11.25
C GLU A 106 -9.40 1.19 11.49
N ALA A 107 -10.28 0.21 11.35
CA ALA A 107 -11.69 0.24 11.73
C ALA A 107 -11.92 0.75 13.17
N LYS A 108 -11.00 0.41 14.08
CA LYS A 108 -11.04 0.76 15.51
C LYS A 108 -10.51 2.16 15.81
N GLY A 109 -10.23 2.96 14.77
CA GLY A 109 -9.88 4.37 14.87
C GLY A 109 -8.41 4.67 15.14
N GLN A 110 -7.53 3.67 15.11
CA GLN A 110 -6.09 3.91 15.14
C GLN A 110 -5.59 4.30 13.74
N ILE A 111 -4.71 5.30 13.69
CA ILE A 111 -4.11 5.78 12.44
C ILE A 111 -2.60 5.74 12.59
N TRP A 112 -1.94 5.16 11.59
CA TRP A 112 -0.48 5.16 11.44
C TRP A 112 -0.12 5.95 10.21
N VAL A 113 0.84 6.85 10.35
CA VAL A 113 1.36 7.68 9.26
C VAL A 113 2.87 7.52 9.22
N GLN A 114 3.40 7.22 8.04
CA GLN A 114 4.83 7.18 7.80
C GLN A 114 5.23 8.42 7.01
N ALA A 115 6.20 9.18 7.54
CA ALA A 115 6.80 10.31 6.85
C ALA A 115 7.85 9.85 5.82
N ASN A 116 8.09 10.68 4.81
CA ASN A 116 9.27 10.56 3.96
C ASN A 116 10.54 10.76 4.83
N VAL A 117 11.59 10.00 4.53
CA VAL A 117 12.84 9.95 5.32
C VAL A 117 14.00 10.47 4.48
#